data_AF-A0A535E5J1-F1
#
_entry.id   AF-A0A535E5J1-F1
#
_cell.length_a   1.000
_cell.length_b   1.000
_cell.length_c   1.000
_cell.angle_alpha   90.00
_cell.angle_beta   90.00
_cell.angle_gamma   90.00
#
_symmetry.space_group_name_H-M   'P 1'
#
loop_
_entity.id
_entity.type
_entity.pdbx_description
1 polymer ?
#
loop_
_entity_poly.entity_id
_entity_poly.type
_entity_poly.pdbx_seq_one_letter_code
_entity_poly.pdbx_strand_id
1 'polypeptide(L)'
;MSTVIHFECRNTSHLASRSRGGVGGIVMHHGTFGYCDGSASEGDHRWIPTGGVFLEQLIRQDAEDQGGDAGFVPHTIENGGPQHLAR
;
A
#
# COMPACT_ATOMS: atom_id res chain seq x y z
N MET A 1 -14.95 7.65 -12.06
CA MET A 1 -14.22 7.15 -13.25
C MET A 1 -13.07 6.31 -12.73
N SER A 2 -13.03 5.02 -13.03
CA SER A 2 -11.91 4.15 -12.63
C SER A 2 -10.77 4.32 -13.63
N THR A 3 -9.54 4.49 -13.14
CA THR A 3 -8.35 4.63 -13.99
C THR A 3 -7.68 3.28 -14.17
N VAL A 4 -7.49 2.86 -15.42
CA VAL A 4 -6.77 1.63 -15.75
C VAL A 4 -5.27 1.93 -15.77
N ILE A 5 -4.53 1.24 -14.93
CA ILE A 5 -3.09 1.30 -14.81
C ILE A 5 -2.49 0.11 -15.55
N HIS A 6 -1.63 0.39 -16.52
CA HIS A 6 -0.94 -0.62 -17.33
C HIS A 6 0.47 -0.92 -16.83
N PHE A 7 1.04 -0.03 -16.00
CA PHE A 7 2.39 -0.15 -15.49
C PHE A 7 2.46 0.25 -14.02
N GLU A 8 3.17 -0.53 -13.22
CA GLU A 8 3.41 -0.21 -11.82
C GLU A 8 4.90 -0.02 -11.59
N CYS A 9 5.27 0.98 -10.78
CA CYS A 9 6.65 1.21 -10.41
C CYS A 9 7.06 0.27 -9.27
N ARG A 10 8.08 -0.56 -9.52
CA ARG A 10 8.71 -1.47 -8.56
C ARG A 10 10.14 -1.05 -8.22
N ASN A 11 10.43 0.25 -8.29
CA ASN A 11 11.72 0.76 -7.82
C ASN A 11 11.73 0.70 -6.29
N THR A 12 12.71 -0.01 -5.71
CA THR A 12 12.84 -0.17 -4.26
C THR A 12 13.02 1.17 -3.54
N SER A 13 13.66 2.17 -4.16
CA SER A 13 13.81 3.51 -3.58
C SER A 13 12.47 4.24 -3.46
N HIS A 14 11.59 4.08 -4.47
CA HIS A 14 10.25 4.64 -4.45
C HIS A 14 9.34 3.88 -3.48
N LEU A 15 9.44 2.55 -3.43
CA LEU A 15 8.73 1.71 -2.47
C LEU A 15 9.15 1.99 -1.02
N ALA A 16 10.44 2.22 -0.75
CA ALA A 16 10.94 2.57 0.58
C ALA A 16 10.51 3.99 1.02
N SER A 17 10.36 4.91 0.08
CA SER A 17 9.94 6.30 0.33
C SER A 17 8.42 6.46 0.50
N ARG A 18 7.66 5.39 0.26
CA ARG A 18 6.20 5.32 0.41
C ARG A 18 5.67 5.81 1.76
N SER A 19 6.50 5.68 2.80
CA SER A 19 6.10 5.80 4.20
C SER A 19 5.97 7.23 4.77
N ARG A 20 5.93 8.31 3.97
CA ARG A 20 5.88 9.67 4.55
C ARG A 20 4.70 10.56 4.16
N GLY A 21 3.79 10.14 3.28
CA GLY A 21 2.62 10.99 3.02
C GLY A 21 1.65 10.61 1.90
N GLY A 22 1.69 9.38 1.38
CA GLY A 22 0.73 8.98 0.34
C GLY A 22 0.84 9.74 -0.98
N VAL A 23 2.04 10.27 -1.29
CA VAL A 23 2.32 11.03 -2.53
C VAL A 23 2.63 10.06 -3.68
N GLY A 24 1.83 9.00 -3.81
CA GLY A 24 1.81 8.20 -5.01
C GLY A 24 1.11 8.97 -6.13
N GLY A 25 1.51 8.73 -7.39
CA GLY A 25 0.99 9.47 -8.54
C GLY A 25 0.70 8.58 -9.74
N ILE A 26 -0.39 8.90 -10.45
CA ILE A 26 -0.64 8.39 -11.80
C ILE A 26 0.18 9.25 -12.76
N VAL A 27 1.00 8.61 -13.59
CA VAL A 27 1.82 9.27 -14.61
C VAL A 27 1.49 8.71 -15.99
N MET A 28 1.66 9.51 -17.05
CA MET A 28 1.59 8.99 -18.40
C MET A 28 2.85 8.19 -18.72
N HIS A 29 2.69 6.96 -19.20
CA HIS A 29 3.77 6.08 -19.59
C HIS A 29 3.40 5.31 -20.86
N HIS A 30 4.21 5.45 -21.93
CA HIS A 30 3.97 4.84 -23.24
C HIS A 30 2.54 5.01 -23.79
N GLY A 31 1.95 6.20 -23.66
CA GLY A 31 0.59 6.46 -24.15
C GLY A 31 -0.53 5.83 -23.31
N THR A 32 -0.19 5.27 -22.16
CA THR A 32 -1.11 4.73 -21.16
C THR A 32 -0.81 5.34 -19.79
N PHE A 33 -1.38 4.77 -18.72
CA PHE A 33 -1.14 5.20 -17.35
C PHE A 33 -0.26 4.22 -16.59
N GLY A 34 0.71 4.77 -15.87
CA GLY A 34 1.49 4.08 -14.85
C GLY A 34 1.21 4.61 -13.45
N TYR A 35 1.42 3.80 -12.43
CA TYR A 35 1.29 4.19 -11.02
C TYR A 35 2.62 4.04 -10.29
N CYS A 36 3.02 5.07 -9.55
CA CYS A 36 4.21 5.06 -8.70
C CYS A 36 3.84 5.51 -7.29
N ASP A 37 4.23 4.72 -6.28
CA ASP A 37 4.03 5.03 -4.85
C ASP A 37 5.02 6.06 -4.27
N GLY A 38 6.15 6.27 -4.94
CA GLY A 38 7.10 7.34 -4.61
C GLY A 38 6.71 8.69 -5.23
N SER A 39 7.43 9.75 -4.87
CA SER A 39 7.26 11.05 -5.53
C SER A 39 7.53 10.91 -7.03
N ALA A 40 6.47 11.04 -7.84
CA ALA A 40 6.49 10.84 -9.28
C ALA A 40 7.55 11.67 -10.04
N SER A 41 8.11 12.71 -9.40
CA SER A 41 9.20 13.56 -9.90
C SER A 41 10.60 12.93 -9.82
N GLU A 42 10.79 11.81 -9.12
CA GLU A 42 12.07 11.08 -9.18
C GLU A 42 12.17 10.34 -10.53
N GLY A 43 13.23 10.62 -11.29
CA GLY A 43 13.36 10.19 -12.69
C GLY A 43 13.63 8.71 -12.91
N ASP A 44 13.96 7.95 -11.86
CA ASP A 44 14.31 6.53 -11.95
C ASP A 44 13.10 5.64 -11.64
N HIS A 45 12.31 5.32 -12.65
CA HIS A 45 11.19 4.39 -12.49
C HIS A 45 11.51 3.01 -13.03
N ARG A 46 11.16 1.97 -12.26
CA ARG A 46 11.22 0.59 -12.72
C ARG A 46 9.80 0.09 -13.01
N TRP A 47 9.35 0.27 -14.23
CA TRP A 47 8.01 -0.11 -14.66
C TRP A 47 7.87 -1.61 -14.90
N ILE A 48 6.85 -2.21 -14.31
CA ILE A 48 6.43 -3.61 -14.54
C ILE A 48 5.02 -3.59 -15.13
N PRO A 49 4.76 -4.32 -16.23
CA PRO A 49 3.43 -4.37 -16.84
C PRO A 49 2.45 -5.09 -15.92
N THR A 50 1.28 -4.49 -15.68
CA THR A 50 0.21 -5.06 -14.85
C THR A 50 -0.80 -5.88 -15.66
N GLY A 51 -0.79 -5.73 -16.99
CA GLY A 51 -1.84 -6.26 -17.87
C GLY A 51 -3.12 -5.43 -17.90
N GLY A 52 -3.16 -4.29 -17.19
CA GLY A 52 -4.33 -3.44 -17.08
C GLY A 52 -5.16 -3.79 -15.85
N VAL A 53 -4.95 -3.04 -14.78
CA VAL A 53 -5.67 -3.19 -13.51
C VAL A 53 -6.21 -1.84 -13.07
N PHE A 54 -7.29 -1.82 -12.29
CA PHE A 54 -7.77 -0.56 -11.73
C PHE A 54 -6.85 -0.07 -10.62
N LEU A 55 -6.67 1.25 -10.53
CA LEU A 55 -5.84 1.87 -9.49
C LEU A 55 -6.22 1.39 -8.08
N GLU A 56 -7.53 1.29 -7.79
CA GLU A 56 -8.01 0.83 -6.48
C GLU A 56 -7.52 -0.59 -6.12
N GLN A 57 -7.29 -1.45 -7.12
CA GLN A 57 -6.80 -2.81 -6.91
C GLN A 57 -5.32 -2.82 -6.53
N LEU A 58 -4.50 -1.96 -7.13
CA LEU A 58 -3.08 -1.82 -6.79
C LEU A 58 -2.89 -1.31 -5.37
N ILE A 59 -3.64 -0.26 -4.99
CA ILE A 59 -3.56 0.32 -3.64
C ILE A 59 -3.99 -0.69 -2.58
N ARG A 60 -5.02 -1.51 -2.86
CA ARG A 60 -5.50 -2.52 -1.92
C ARG A 60 -4.51 -3.66 -1.72
N GLN A 61 -3.99 -4.23 -2.81
CA GLN A 61 -2.99 -5.31 -2.76
C GLN A 61 -1.77 -4.90 -1.95
N ASP A 62 -1.39 -3.64 -2.07
CA ASP A 62 -0.27 -3.11 -1.34
C ASP A 62 -0.53 -2.93 0.17
N ALA A 63 -1.71 -2.45 0.53
CA ALA A 63 -2.10 -2.36 1.94
C ALA A 63 -2.13 -3.75 2.60
N GLU A 64 -2.48 -4.79 1.84
CA GLU A 64 -2.46 -6.18 2.29
C GLU A 64 -1.03 -6.72 2.43
N ASP A 65 -0.11 -6.39 1.51
CA ASP A 65 1.33 -6.75 1.58
C ASP A 65 2.03 -6.10 2.79
N GLN A 66 1.69 -4.84 3.09
CA GLN A 66 2.21 -4.11 4.27
C GLN A 66 1.54 -4.51 5.59
N GLY A 67 0.35 -5.10 5.53
CA GLY A 67 -0.40 -5.57 6.70
C GLY A 67 0.16 -6.85 7.34
N GLY A 68 1.23 -7.43 6.80
CA GLY A 68 1.85 -8.66 7.31
C GLY A 68 2.75 -8.50 8.55
N ASP A 69 3.12 -7.27 8.94
CA ASP A 69 3.97 -7.00 10.11
C ASP A 69 3.37 -5.98 11.10
N ALA A 70 2.25 -5.34 10.75
CA ALA A 70 1.48 -4.62 11.75
C ALA A 70 0.71 -5.65 12.57
N GLY A 71 1.31 -6.11 13.67
CA GLY A 71 0.60 -6.71 14.79
C GLY A 71 -0.55 -5.81 15.19
N PHE A 72 -1.71 -6.03 14.56
CA PHE A 72 -2.97 -5.56 15.07
C PHE A 72 -3.19 -6.35 16.34
N VAL A 73 -2.67 -5.83 17.45
CA VAL A 73 -3.14 -6.19 18.77
C VAL A 73 -4.51 -5.51 18.84
N PRO A 74 -5.65 -6.24 18.73
CA PRO A 74 -6.86 -5.67 19.26
C PRO A 74 -6.55 -5.45 20.73
N HIS A 75 -6.52 -4.21 21.19
CA HIS A 75 -6.64 -3.95 22.61
C HIS A 75 -8.03 -4.44 23.02
N THR A 76 -8.14 -5.74 23.30
CA THR A 76 -9.17 -6.26 24.17
C THR A 76 -8.97 -5.54 25.49
N ILE A 77 -9.86 -4.58 25.76
CA ILE A 77 -10.10 -4.17 27.14
C ILE A 77 -10.81 -5.34 27.80
N GLU A 78 -10.06 -6.40 28.11
CA GLU A 78 -10.41 -7.35 29.15
C GLU A 78 -9.69 -6.90 30.42
N ASN A 79 -10.45 -6.23 31.28
CA ASN A 79 -10.24 -6.17 32.72
C ASN A 79 -11.65 -6.31 33.28
N GLY A 80 -12.07 -7.38 33.94
CA GLY A 80 -11.37 -8.49 34.53
C GLY A 80 -12.30 -9.00 35.63
N GLY A 81 -13.16 -9.96 35.32
CA GLY A 81 -13.61 -10.95 36.29
C GLY A 81 -12.98 -12.27 35.85
N PRO A 82 -12.57 -13.18 36.75
CA PRO A 82 -13.51 -13.80 37.69
C PRO A 82 -12.95 -14.24 39.08
N GLN A 83 -13.90 -14.38 40.03
CA GLN A 83 -13.98 -15.21 41.25
C GLN A 83 -12.77 -16.02 41.79
N HIS A 84 -12.51 -16.01 43.12
CA HIS A 84 -13.08 -16.94 44.14
C HIS A 84 -12.25 -17.03 45.46
N LEU A 85 -12.96 -17.07 46.61
CA LEU A 85 -12.73 -17.88 47.83
C LEU A 85 -11.84 -17.41 49.04
N ALA A 86 -12.50 -17.48 50.21
CA ALA A 86 -12.06 -17.79 51.59
C ALA A 86 -11.25 -16.78 52.42
N ARG A 87 -11.88 -16.24 53.48
CA ARG A 87 -11.80 -16.81 54.84
C ARG A 87 -12.93 -16.31 55.73
#